data_AF-A0A9J6FQH0-F1
#
_entry.id   AF-A0A9J6FQH0-F1
#
_cell.length_a   1.000
_cell.length_b   1.000
_cell.length_c   1.000
_cell.angle_alpha   90.00
_cell.angle_beta   90.00
_cell.angle_gamma   90.00
#
_symmetry.space_group_name_H-M   'P 1'
#
loop_
_entity.id
_entity.type
_entity.pdbx_description
1 polymer ?
#
loop_
_entity_poly.entity_id
_entity_poly.type
_entity_poly.pdbx_seq_one_letter_code
_entity_poly.pdbx_strand_id
1 'polypeptide(L)'
;MPQFVMLTFNGAVNALNMAFYRELLENSKRMNKQNGCAIVATFFVCGDYLDYEAVNHLHSWGNEIALHTIRYDSTLVHPRVRAELPVYPYTMDFGFRRSCNVLPCPQGSYPGLWEVPINVFFPTPSTGDVPCAVAEGCLPQPVTANDTFEYFKSNFDQFYTTNRAPFPVFLHEGYLRHPERKAGYLRFVDWLLEKDDVHLVTVSEVLRFMENPKRLSDYQKRPCTGRNDRGTSTCPRPMTCSYKNTPPGGERYMRTCSVCPKNYPWVNNPLGN
;
A
#
# COMPACT_ATOMS: atom_id res chain seq x y z
N MET A 1 11.23 15.93 11.30
CA MET A 1 11.02 15.09 10.11
C MET A 1 9.55 14.70 10.10
N PRO A 2 8.81 14.81 8.98
CA PRO A 2 7.48 14.20 8.88
C PRO A 2 7.57 12.69 9.11
N GLN A 3 6.59 12.11 9.79
CA GLN A 3 6.40 10.66 9.80
C GLN A 3 5.49 10.28 8.62
N PHE A 4 6.02 9.50 7.69
CA PHE A 4 5.20 8.93 6.61
C PHE A 4 4.60 7.60 7.02
N VAL A 5 3.34 7.39 6.66
CA VAL A 5 2.65 6.11 6.74
C VAL A 5 2.18 5.75 5.33
N MET A 6 2.57 4.58 4.83
CA MET A 6 2.20 4.12 3.50
C MET A 6 1.17 3.01 3.66
N LEU A 7 -0.11 3.32 3.44
CA LEU A 7 -1.15 2.30 3.39
C LEU A 7 -1.04 1.56 2.06
N THR A 8 -0.89 0.24 2.11
CA THR A 8 -0.71 -0.56 0.90
C THR A 8 -1.63 -1.77 0.88
N PHE A 9 -2.17 -2.07 -0.30
CA PHE A 9 -3.08 -3.20 -0.51
C PHE A 9 -2.60 -4.05 -1.67
N ASN A 10 -2.39 -5.33 -1.38
CA ASN A 10 -1.98 -6.32 -2.38
C ASN A 10 -3.19 -7.08 -2.94
N GLY A 11 -3.13 -7.44 -4.22
CA GLY A 11 -4.10 -8.31 -4.88
C GLY A 11 -5.05 -7.58 -5.84
N ALA A 12 -6.06 -8.29 -6.32
CA ALA A 12 -6.99 -7.78 -7.32
C ALA A 12 -7.98 -6.78 -6.70
N VAL A 13 -8.13 -5.61 -7.31
CA VAL A 13 -9.20 -4.65 -7.00
C VAL A 13 -10.46 -5.05 -7.76
N ASN A 14 -11.59 -5.16 -7.07
CA ASN A 14 -12.88 -5.56 -7.65
C ASN A 14 -14.07 -5.04 -6.81
N ALA A 15 -15.29 -5.34 -7.24
CA ALA A 15 -16.49 -4.87 -6.56
C ALA A 15 -16.58 -5.26 -5.07
N LEU A 16 -15.95 -6.37 -4.64
CA LEU A 16 -16.01 -6.82 -3.25
C LEU A 16 -15.21 -5.91 -2.33
N ASN A 17 -13.98 -5.58 -2.69
CA ASN A 17 -13.09 -4.77 -1.85
C ASN A 17 -13.25 -3.26 -2.06
N MET A 18 -13.82 -2.84 -3.19
CA MET A 18 -14.12 -1.42 -3.44
C MET A 18 -15.04 -0.81 -2.38
N ALA A 19 -15.95 -1.58 -1.77
CA ALA A 19 -16.79 -1.08 -0.68
C ALA A 19 -15.94 -0.59 0.52
N PHE A 20 -14.93 -1.37 0.89
CA PHE A 20 -13.99 -0.99 1.94
C PHE A 20 -13.10 0.19 1.51
N TYR A 21 -12.57 0.18 0.29
CA TYR A 21 -11.72 1.28 -0.18
C TYR A 21 -12.46 2.62 -0.25
N ARG A 22 -13.75 2.61 -0.61
CA ARG A 22 -14.61 3.80 -0.53
C ARG A 22 -14.77 4.29 0.90
N GLU A 23 -15.11 3.41 1.83
CA GLU A 23 -15.22 3.76 3.24
C GLU A 23 -13.92 4.35 3.79
N LEU A 24 -12.77 3.80 3.39
CA LEU A 24 -11.45 4.28 3.80
C LEU A 24 -11.09 5.63 3.17
N LEU A 25 -11.13 5.74 1.84
CA LEU A 25 -10.51 6.81 1.06
C LEU A 25 -11.48 7.88 0.56
N GLU A 26 -12.77 7.58 0.43
CA GLU A 26 -13.78 8.58 0.06
C GLU A 26 -14.30 9.39 1.27
N ASN A 27 -13.91 9.05 2.49
CA ASN A 27 -14.32 9.81 3.67
C ASN A 27 -13.66 11.20 3.68
N SER A 28 -14.46 12.26 3.49
CA SER A 28 -13.99 13.65 3.46
C SER A 28 -13.39 14.14 4.79
N LYS A 29 -13.60 13.42 5.89
CA LYS A 29 -12.99 13.73 7.19
C LYS A 29 -11.55 13.21 7.30
N ARG A 30 -11.14 12.26 6.46
CA ARG A 30 -9.80 11.68 6.51
C ARG A 30 -8.82 12.49 5.67
N MET A 31 -8.36 13.57 6.28
CA MET A 31 -7.40 14.49 5.69
C MET A 31 -6.14 14.54 6.55
N ASN A 32 -4.99 14.62 5.89
CA ASN A 32 -3.72 14.92 6.54
C ASN A 32 -3.81 16.31 7.18
N LYS A 33 -3.80 16.37 8.52
CA LYS A 33 -4.24 17.52 9.32
C LYS A 33 -3.60 18.85 8.93
N GLN A 34 -2.29 18.87 8.69
CA GLN A 34 -1.57 20.13 8.51
C GLN A 34 -1.60 20.69 7.08
N ASN A 35 -1.71 19.85 6.05
CA ASN A 35 -1.77 20.30 4.65
C ASN A 35 -3.18 20.21 4.05
N GLY A 36 -4.14 19.61 4.77
CA GLY A 36 -5.53 19.48 4.33
C GLY A 36 -5.72 18.50 3.17
N CYS A 37 -4.70 17.70 2.83
CA CYS A 37 -4.77 16.78 1.69
C CYS A 37 -5.46 15.48 2.08
N ALA A 38 -6.30 14.95 1.18
CA ALA A 38 -6.89 13.63 1.34
C ALA A 38 -5.80 12.57 1.55
N ILE A 39 -6.10 11.58 2.38
CA ILE A 39 -5.22 10.42 2.50
C ILE A 39 -5.24 9.62 1.19
N VAL A 40 -4.10 9.04 0.86
CA VAL A 40 -3.92 8.19 -0.33
C VAL A 40 -3.23 6.90 0.07
N ALA A 41 -3.42 5.87 -0.75
CA ALA A 41 -2.83 4.54 -0.59
C ALA A 41 -2.11 4.10 -1.87
N THR A 42 -1.37 3.01 -1.75
CA THR A 42 -0.70 2.33 -2.88
C THR A 42 -1.31 0.95 -3.08
N PHE A 43 -1.74 0.65 -4.30
CA PHE A 43 -2.35 -0.63 -4.66
C PHE A 43 -1.38 -1.43 -5.51
N PHE A 44 -0.89 -2.55 -4.99
CA PHE A 44 -0.09 -3.52 -5.73
C PHE A 44 -1.03 -4.53 -6.40
N VAL A 45 -1.47 -4.20 -7.61
CA VAL A 45 -2.54 -4.93 -8.29
C VAL A 45 -2.02 -6.14 -9.05
N CYS A 46 -2.79 -7.23 -9.02
CA CYS A 46 -2.56 -8.40 -9.88
C CYS A 46 -3.68 -8.51 -10.94
N GLY A 47 -3.37 -9.10 -12.10
CA GLY A 47 -4.25 -9.05 -13.27
C GLY A 47 -5.48 -9.97 -13.22
N ASP A 48 -5.42 -11.12 -12.54
CA ASP A 48 -6.57 -12.03 -12.49
C ASP A 48 -7.68 -11.45 -11.59
N TYR A 49 -8.93 -11.49 -12.06
CA TYR A 49 -10.10 -10.86 -11.41
C TYR A 49 -10.00 -9.34 -11.17
N LEU A 50 -9.12 -8.65 -11.88
CA LEU A 50 -8.97 -7.19 -11.77
C LEU A 50 -10.08 -6.44 -12.51
N ASP A 51 -10.71 -5.51 -11.81
CA ASP A 51 -11.65 -4.55 -12.37
C ASP A 51 -10.91 -3.25 -12.72
N TYR A 52 -10.64 -3.03 -14.02
CA TYR A 52 -9.91 -1.85 -14.47
C TYR A 52 -10.69 -0.55 -14.30
N GLU A 53 -12.03 -0.60 -14.27
CA GLU A 53 -12.86 0.57 -13.94
C GLU A 53 -12.63 0.96 -12.48
N ALA A 54 -12.67 -0.01 -11.56
CA ALA A 54 -12.41 0.22 -10.15
C ALA A 54 -10.98 0.76 -9.92
N VAL A 55 -9.98 0.20 -10.60
CA VAL A 55 -8.60 0.71 -10.58
C VAL A 55 -8.53 2.15 -11.10
N ASN A 56 -9.27 2.47 -12.18
CA ASN A 56 -9.33 3.83 -12.72
C ASN A 56 -9.90 4.83 -11.70
N HIS A 57 -10.94 4.44 -10.96
CA HIS A 57 -11.49 5.25 -9.88
C HIS A 57 -10.49 5.48 -8.74
N LEU A 58 -9.80 4.44 -8.28
CA LEU A 58 -8.77 4.59 -7.24
C LEU A 58 -7.66 5.54 -7.70
N HIS A 59 -7.20 5.40 -8.95
CA HIS A 59 -6.23 6.31 -9.53
C HIS A 59 -6.75 7.75 -9.64
N SER A 60 -8.03 7.97 -10.01
CA SER A 60 -8.61 9.31 -10.11
C SER A 60 -8.77 10.01 -8.76
N TRP A 61 -8.74 9.27 -7.65
CA TRP A 61 -8.65 9.80 -6.28
C TRP A 61 -7.22 10.13 -5.84
N GLY A 62 -6.22 9.93 -6.70
CA GLY A 62 -4.81 10.22 -6.41
C GLY A 62 -4.03 9.07 -5.78
N ASN A 63 -4.63 7.87 -5.70
CA ASN A 63 -3.91 6.68 -5.21
C ASN A 63 -2.89 6.21 -6.25
N GLU A 64 -1.83 5.58 -5.75
CA GLU A 64 -0.82 4.96 -6.61
C GLU A 64 -1.29 3.56 -7.01
N ILE A 65 -1.26 3.27 -8.32
CA ILE A 65 -1.48 1.94 -8.85
C ILE A 65 -0.12 1.41 -9.30
N ALA A 66 0.38 0.40 -8.58
CA ALA A 66 1.69 -0.16 -8.79
C ALA A 66 1.60 -1.61 -9.28
N LEU A 67 2.52 -1.96 -10.17
CA LEU A 67 2.80 -3.31 -10.62
C LEU A 67 4.26 -3.60 -10.22
N HIS A 68 4.56 -4.00 -8.97
CA HIS A 68 5.92 -4.27 -8.44
C HIS A 68 7.06 -3.83 -9.39
N THR A 69 7.31 -2.51 -9.43
CA THR A 69 7.62 -1.78 -10.69
C THR A 69 9.11 -1.65 -11.03
N ILE A 70 9.41 -1.02 -12.17
CA ILE A 70 10.78 -0.64 -12.60
C ILE A 70 11.40 0.42 -11.68
N ARG A 71 10.59 1.30 -11.07
CA ARG A 71 11.11 2.43 -10.28
C ARG A 71 11.56 2.00 -8.90
N TYR A 72 10.82 1.08 -8.31
CA TYR A 72 11.13 0.54 -6.99
C TYR A 72 10.67 -0.90 -6.86
N ASP A 73 11.48 -1.69 -6.16
CA ASP A 73 11.12 -2.97 -5.58
C ASP A 73 10.58 -2.76 -4.16
N SER A 74 9.65 -3.62 -3.75
CA SER A 74 9.08 -3.62 -2.41
C SER A 74 8.77 -5.05 -1.98
N THR A 75 9.66 -5.98 -2.35
CA THR A 75 9.51 -7.42 -2.09
C THR A 75 10.56 -7.97 -1.13
N LEU A 76 11.61 -7.22 -0.79
CA LEU A 76 12.67 -7.72 0.09
C LEU A 76 12.29 -7.55 1.57
N VAL A 77 12.11 -8.69 2.23
CA VAL A 77 11.88 -8.76 3.68
C VAL A 77 13.15 -8.35 4.42
N HIS A 78 13.01 -7.33 5.25
CA HIS A 78 14.05 -6.85 6.14
C HIS A 78 13.73 -7.33 7.56
N PRO A 79 14.28 -8.50 7.97
CA PRO A 79 14.09 -8.97 9.32
C PRO A 79 14.78 -8.00 10.27
N ARG A 80 14.20 -7.87 11.45
CA ARG A 80 14.83 -7.16 12.55
C ARG A 80 14.32 -7.75 13.86
N VAL A 81 14.98 -7.40 14.95
CA VAL A 81 14.41 -7.52 16.29
C VAL A 81 13.82 -6.19 16.75
N ARG A 82 12.97 -6.19 17.78
CA ARG A 82 12.25 -4.99 18.24
C ARG A 82 13.19 -3.86 18.69
N ALA A 83 14.40 -4.19 19.16
CA ALA A 83 15.43 -3.24 19.57
C ALA A 83 16.18 -2.58 18.40
N GLU A 84 16.08 -3.14 17.20
CA GLU A 84 16.73 -2.60 16.00
C GLU A 84 15.86 -1.53 15.32
N LEU A 85 16.53 -0.51 14.80
CA LEU A 85 15.90 0.59 14.09
C LEU A 85 15.24 0.11 12.78
N PRO A 86 14.06 0.63 12.42
CA PRO A 86 13.48 0.35 11.11
C PRO A 86 14.34 0.89 9.96
N VAL A 87 14.27 0.22 8.82
CA VAL A 87 15.08 0.51 7.64
C VAL A 87 14.36 1.49 6.73
N TYR A 88 15.05 2.57 6.33
CA TYR A 88 14.58 3.51 5.31
C TYR A 88 14.64 2.89 3.90
N PRO A 89 13.82 3.37 2.94
CA PRO A 89 14.06 3.10 1.53
C PRO A 89 15.49 3.48 1.10
N TYR A 90 16.08 2.68 0.22
CA TYR A 90 17.46 2.88 -0.26
C TYR A 90 17.57 2.49 -1.73
N THR A 91 18.63 2.94 -2.41
CA THR A 91 18.89 2.55 -3.80
C THR A 91 19.69 1.25 -3.86
N MET A 92 19.44 0.46 -4.91
CA MET A 92 20.14 -0.79 -5.19
C MET A 92 21.46 -0.56 -5.96
N ASP A 93 21.96 0.69 -5.99
CA ASP A 93 23.21 1.09 -6.64
C ASP A 93 24.41 0.25 -6.16
N PHE A 94 24.40 -0.15 -4.89
CA PHE A 94 25.46 -0.95 -4.27
C PHE A 94 25.08 -2.42 -4.07
N GLY A 95 23.94 -2.85 -4.64
CA GLY A 95 23.35 -4.18 -4.48
C GLY A 95 22.72 -4.43 -3.11
N PHE A 96 22.09 -5.59 -2.94
CA PHE A 96 21.49 -6.00 -1.68
C PHE A 96 22.57 -6.42 -0.67
N ARG A 97 22.69 -5.69 0.44
CA ARG A 97 23.72 -5.90 1.48
C ARG A 97 23.18 -6.44 2.80
N ARG A 98 21.90 -6.82 2.84
CA ARG A 98 21.21 -7.30 4.05
C ARG A 98 21.08 -8.82 4.02
N SER A 99 20.74 -9.41 5.16
CA SER A 99 20.46 -10.85 5.26
C SER A 99 19.29 -11.22 4.35
N CYS A 100 19.48 -12.23 3.51
CA CYS A 100 18.43 -12.77 2.66
C CYS A 100 17.62 -13.82 3.42
N ASN A 101 16.32 -13.59 3.58
CA ASN A 101 15.45 -14.48 4.35
C ASN A 101 14.53 -15.31 3.44
N VAL A 102 14.19 -14.74 2.29
CA VAL A 102 13.40 -15.40 1.26
C VAL A 102 14.29 -15.51 0.02
N LEU A 103 14.87 -16.69 -0.19
CA LEU A 103 15.73 -16.96 -1.33
C LEU A 103 14.90 -17.12 -2.62
N PRO A 104 15.43 -16.70 -3.79
CA PRO A 104 16.72 -16.03 -4.01
C PRO A 104 16.62 -14.51 -3.82
N CYS A 105 17.65 -13.89 -3.21
CA CYS A 105 17.78 -12.43 -3.19
C CYS A 105 18.68 -11.93 -4.33
N PRO A 106 18.51 -10.66 -4.76
CA PRO A 106 19.33 -10.07 -5.81
C PRO A 106 20.82 -10.13 -5.48
N GLN A 107 21.63 -10.60 -6.43
CA GLN A 107 23.09 -10.71 -6.28
C GLN A 107 23.85 -9.58 -7.00
N GLY A 108 23.15 -8.81 -7.84
CA GLY A 108 23.72 -7.70 -8.61
C GLY A 108 23.53 -6.33 -7.97
N SER A 109 24.08 -5.33 -8.65
CA SER A 109 23.80 -3.92 -8.40
C SER A 109 22.89 -3.38 -9.50
N TYR A 110 21.88 -2.60 -9.12
CA TYR A 110 20.85 -2.08 -10.02
C TYR A 110 20.75 -0.56 -9.84
N PRO A 111 21.60 0.20 -10.55
CA PRO A 111 21.64 1.64 -10.38
C PRO A 111 20.31 2.33 -10.66
N GLY A 112 19.88 3.22 -9.76
CA GLY A 112 18.63 3.98 -9.84
C GLY A 112 17.37 3.23 -9.42
N LEU A 113 17.42 1.91 -9.22
CA LEU A 113 16.31 1.14 -8.66
C LEU A 113 16.24 1.39 -7.15
N TRP A 114 15.07 1.80 -6.66
CA TRP A 114 14.82 1.90 -5.22
C TRP A 114 14.36 0.57 -4.64
N GLU A 115 14.73 0.29 -3.40
CA GLU A 115 14.15 -0.75 -2.56
C GLU A 115 13.36 -0.07 -1.45
N VAL A 116 12.08 -0.41 -1.35
CA VAL A 116 11.17 0.00 -0.28
C VAL A 116 11.05 -1.20 0.67
N PRO A 117 11.85 -1.24 1.74
CA PRO A 117 12.02 -2.44 2.54
C PRO A 117 10.71 -2.86 3.21
N ILE A 118 10.40 -4.16 3.12
CA ILE A 118 9.39 -4.79 3.97
C ILE A 118 9.97 -4.91 5.37
N ASN A 119 9.83 -3.84 6.15
CA ASN A 119 10.12 -3.85 7.58
C ASN A 119 9.10 -4.76 8.27
N VAL A 120 9.59 -5.81 8.93
CA VAL A 120 8.72 -6.76 9.60
C VAL A 120 7.88 -6.12 10.71
N PHE A 121 6.66 -6.64 10.82
CA PHE A 121 5.73 -6.39 11.91
C PHE A 121 6.03 -7.31 13.08
N PHE A 122 5.62 -6.89 14.27
CA PHE A 122 5.67 -7.69 15.49
C PHE A 122 4.26 -7.83 16.07
N PRO A 123 3.93 -8.97 16.70
CA PRO A 123 2.82 -9.03 17.63
C PRO A 123 2.94 -7.93 18.70
N THR A 124 1.84 -7.71 19.43
CA THR A 124 1.88 -6.79 20.57
C THR A 124 2.91 -7.30 21.60
N PRO A 125 3.58 -6.43 22.37
CA PRO A 125 4.61 -6.86 23.33
C PRO A 125 4.12 -7.91 24.36
N SER A 126 2.81 -7.95 24.63
CA SER A 126 2.20 -8.93 25.53
C SER A 126 1.98 -10.31 24.90
N THR A 127 2.06 -10.43 23.57
CA THR A 127 1.71 -11.67 22.83
C THR A 127 2.93 -12.37 22.24
N GLY A 128 4.00 -11.64 21.92
CA GLY A 128 5.28 -12.24 21.52
C GLY A 128 6.13 -11.31 20.66
N ASP A 129 7.33 -11.79 20.31
CA ASP A 129 8.33 -11.04 19.55
C ASP A 129 8.70 -11.69 18.21
N VAL A 130 7.99 -12.73 17.79
CA VAL A 130 8.24 -13.40 16.49
C VAL A 130 7.72 -12.50 15.37
N PRO A 131 8.59 -12.00 14.48
CA PRO A 131 8.19 -11.05 13.46
C PRO A 131 7.46 -11.71 12.28
N CYS A 132 6.70 -10.91 11.53
CA CYS A 132 6.03 -11.30 10.30
C CYS A 132 6.23 -10.25 9.19
N ALA A 133 6.27 -10.67 7.93
CA ALA A 133 6.54 -9.76 6.80
C ALA A 133 5.36 -8.83 6.46
N VAL A 134 4.13 -9.34 6.57
CA VAL A 134 2.89 -8.60 6.30
C VAL A 134 2.02 -8.56 7.54
N ALA A 135 1.20 -7.52 7.69
CA ALA A 135 0.42 -7.29 8.90
C ALA A 135 -0.49 -8.48 9.28
N GLU A 136 -0.98 -9.20 8.28
CA GLU A 136 -1.82 -10.41 8.41
C GLU A 136 -1.04 -11.72 8.67
N GLY A 137 0.29 -11.67 8.74
CA GLY A 137 1.12 -12.85 8.96
C GLY A 137 1.44 -13.12 10.43
N CYS A 138 1.26 -12.15 11.32
CA CYS A 138 1.65 -12.27 12.73
C CYS A 138 0.64 -13.09 13.52
N LEU A 139 1.14 -14.00 14.37
CA LEU A 139 0.29 -14.84 15.23
C LEU A 139 0.59 -14.56 16.72
N PRO A 140 -0.43 -14.60 17.60
CA PRO A 140 -1.86 -14.74 17.28
C PRO A 140 -2.43 -13.49 16.62
N GLN A 141 -3.46 -13.67 15.78
CA GLN A 141 -4.16 -12.55 15.18
C GLN A 141 -5.01 -11.81 16.23
N PRO A 142 -5.09 -10.47 16.17
CA PRO A 142 -5.95 -9.71 17.05
C PRO A 142 -7.42 -10.09 16.83
N VAL A 143 -8.15 -10.29 17.92
CA VAL A 143 -9.54 -10.77 17.90
C VAL A 143 -10.55 -9.66 18.10
N THR A 144 -10.21 -8.61 18.85
CA THR A 144 -11.06 -7.42 19.04
C THR A 144 -10.57 -6.21 18.26
N ALA A 145 -11.44 -5.22 18.09
CA ALA A 145 -11.08 -3.92 17.52
C ALA A 145 -10.01 -3.21 18.35
N ASN A 146 -10.02 -3.39 19.68
CA ASN A 146 -9.00 -2.82 20.54
C ASN A 146 -7.63 -3.48 20.32
N ASP A 147 -7.59 -4.81 20.27
CA ASP A 147 -6.34 -5.54 20.01
C ASP A 147 -5.77 -5.19 18.65
N THR A 148 -6.64 -5.05 17.64
CA THR A 148 -6.21 -4.66 16.28
C THR A 148 -5.61 -3.26 16.28
N PHE A 149 -6.25 -2.30 16.96
CA PHE A 149 -5.72 -0.96 17.10
C PHE A 149 -4.36 -0.95 17.82
N GLU A 150 -4.24 -1.63 18.95
CA GLU A 150 -2.98 -1.69 19.72
C GLU A 150 -1.87 -2.41 18.93
N TYR A 151 -2.22 -3.42 18.13
CA TYR A 151 -1.30 -4.08 17.22
C TYR A 151 -0.69 -3.10 16.21
N PHE A 152 -1.52 -2.37 15.46
CA PHE A 152 -1.01 -1.39 14.49
C PHE A 152 -0.29 -0.22 15.16
N LYS A 153 -0.84 0.29 16.27
CA LYS A 153 -0.24 1.39 17.04
C LYS A 153 1.15 1.01 17.59
N SER A 154 1.29 -0.16 18.20
CA SER A 154 2.56 -0.61 18.77
C SER A 154 3.65 -0.85 17.72
N ASN A 155 3.26 -1.19 16.48
CA ASN A 155 4.18 -1.25 15.35
C ASN A 155 4.55 0.15 14.86
N PHE A 156 3.57 1.04 14.67
CA PHE A 156 3.81 2.44 14.31
C PHE A 156 4.75 3.14 15.30
N ASP A 157 4.57 2.94 16.60
CA ASP A 157 5.37 3.57 17.64
C ASP A 157 6.87 3.21 17.52
N GLN A 158 7.22 2.04 16.97
CA GLN A 158 8.62 1.65 16.73
C GLN A 158 9.30 2.53 15.67
N PHE A 159 8.54 3.10 14.73
CA PHE A 159 9.05 4.01 13.70
C PHE A 159 8.98 5.45 14.20
N TYR A 160 7.85 5.81 14.81
CA TYR A 160 7.55 7.17 15.23
C TYR A 160 8.45 7.66 16.38
N THR A 161 8.82 6.78 17.32
CA THR A 161 9.62 7.17 18.49
C THR A 161 11.13 7.02 18.27
N THR A 162 11.55 6.42 17.16
CA THR A 162 12.96 6.14 16.87
C THR A 162 13.49 7.04 15.74
N ASN A 163 13.80 6.47 14.57
CA ASN A 163 14.43 7.16 13.46
C ASN A 163 13.46 7.81 12.47
N ARG A 164 12.14 7.66 12.64
CA ARG A 164 11.10 8.19 11.72
C ARG A 164 11.18 7.64 10.29
N ALA A 165 11.67 6.41 10.12
CA ALA A 165 11.56 5.72 8.83
C ALA A 165 10.08 5.66 8.39
N PRO A 166 9.78 5.74 7.08
CA PRO A 166 8.43 5.54 6.57
C PRO A 166 7.86 4.23 7.09
N PHE A 167 6.64 4.27 7.64
CA PHE A 167 5.97 3.08 8.18
C PHE A 167 5.08 2.46 7.09
N PRO A 168 5.50 1.35 6.45
CA PRO A 168 4.64 0.66 5.52
C PRO A 168 3.59 -0.17 6.25
N VAL A 169 2.36 -0.16 5.76
CA VAL A 169 1.32 -1.09 6.18
C VAL A 169 0.98 -2.00 5.01
N PHE A 170 1.71 -3.12 4.90
CA PHE A 170 1.52 -4.17 3.90
C PHE A 170 0.45 -5.16 4.35
N LEU A 171 -0.70 -5.20 3.65
CA LEU A 171 -1.79 -6.12 3.95
C LEU A 171 -2.63 -6.46 2.70
N HIS A 172 -3.36 -7.59 2.71
CA HIS A 172 -4.44 -7.84 1.76
C HIS A 172 -5.77 -7.40 2.37
N GLU A 173 -6.67 -6.79 1.57
CA GLU A 173 -7.98 -6.35 2.08
C GLU A 173 -8.79 -7.51 2.70
N GLY A 174 -8.59 -8.74 2.23
CA GLY A 174 -9.22 -9.94 2.79
C GLY A 174 -9.03 -10.08 4.31
N TYR A 175 -7.92 -9.58 4.85
CA TYR A 175 -7.65 -9.50 6.28
C TYR A 175 -8.67 -8.63 7.04
N LEU A 176 -9.11 -7.53 6.43
CA LEU A 176 -9.99 -6.53 7.02
C LEU A 176 -11.48 -6.85 6.83
N ARG A 177 -11.83 -7.99 6.21
CA ARG A 177 -13.23 -8.44 6.12
C ARG A 177 -13.81 -8.84 7.47
N HIS A 178 -12.96 -9.18 8.45
CA HIS A 178 -13.41 -9.43 9.80
C HIS A 178 -13.77 -8.11 10.50
N PRO A 179 -14.98 -7.98 11.08
CA PRO A 179 -15.51 -6.70 11.54
C PRO A 179 -14.64 -6.04 12.61
N GLU A 180 -14.13 -6.80 13.57
CA GLU A 180 -13.24 -6.29 14.63
C GLU A 180 -11.92 -5.77 14.05
N ARG A 181 -11.35 -6.46 13.07
CA ARG A 181 -10.09 -6.04 12.44
C ARG A 181 -10.30 -4.77 11.62
N LYS A 182 -11.41 -4.71 10.87
CA LYS A 182 -11.82 -3.49 10.14
C LYS A 182 -11.95 -2.31 11.10
N ALA A 183 -12.70 -2.48 12.19
CA ALA A 183 -12.98 -1.42 13.15
C ALA A 183 -11.71 -0.90 13.82
N GLY A 184 -10.83 -1.80 14.27
CA GLY A 184 -9.54 -1.41 14.86
C GLY A 184 -8.59 -0.74 13.86
N TYR A 185 -8.56 -1.21 12.62
CA TYR A 185 -7.76 -0.60 11.55
C TYR A 185 -8.23 0.82 11.20
N LEU A 186 -9.54 1.01 11.03
CA LEU A 186 -10.10 2.35 10.77
C LEU A 186 -9.86 3.30 11.95
N ARG A 187 -10.00 2.81 13.19
CA ARG A 187 -9.65 3.57 14.40
C ARG A 187 -8.18 3.97 14.42
N PHE A 188 -7.28 3.07 13.99
CA PHE A 188 -5.85 3.35 13.89
C PHE A 188 -5.57 4.44 12.84
N VAL A 189 -6.18 4.36 11.66
CA VAL A 189 -6.08 5.40 10.62
C VAL A 189 -6.57 6.75 11.15
N ASP A 190 -7.73 6.78 11.80
CA ASP A 190 -8.28 8.02 12.35
C ASP A 190 -7.37 8.62 13.44
N TRP A 191 -6.80 7.78 14.31
CA TRP A 191 -5.81 8.21 15.32
C TRP A 191 -4.51 8.75 14.74
N LEU A 192 -4.03 8.21 13.61
CA LEU A 192 -2.87 8.77 12.91
C LEU A 192 -3.14 10.21 12.43
N LEU A 193 -4.36 10.48 11.98
CA LEU A 193 -4.77 11.78 11.43
C LEU A 193 -5.00 12.87 12.50
N GLU A 194 -5.00 12.51 13.78
CA GLU A 194 -5.00 13.48 14.88
C GLU A 194 -3.65 14.21 15.02
N LYS A 195 -2.57 13.63 14.48
CA LYS A 195 -1.19 14.10 14.63
C LYS A 195 -0.81 15.08 13.51
N ASP A 196 -0.16 16.18 13.88
CA ASP A 196 0.20 17.25 12.94
C ASP A 196 1.41 16.92 12.07
N ASP A 197 2.25 15.98 12.53
CA ASP A 197 3.52 15.60 11.89
C ASP A 197 3.46 14.24 11.18
N VAL A 198 2.27 13.62 11.09
CA VAL A 198 2.03 12.36 10.39
C VAL A 198 1.34 12.62 9.07
N HIS A 199 1.81 11.94 8.01
CA HIS A 199 1.24 12.03 6.68
C HIS A 199 1.02 10.63 6.07
N LEU A 200 -0.24 10.33 5.71
CA LEU A 200 -0.63 9.13 4.97
C LEU A 200 -0.50 9.41 3.48
N VAL A 201 0.47 8.74 2.85
CA VAL A 201 0.97 9.09 1.51
C VAL A 201 1.27 7.82 0.69
N THR A 202 1.47 7.99 -0.60
CA THR A 202 1.86 6.88 -1.49
C THR A 202 3.35 6.55 -1.39
N VAL A 203 3.75 5.37 -1.84
CA VAL A 203 5.16 4.95 -1.88
C VAL A 203 5.97 5.90 -2.77
N SER A 204 5.45 6.24 -3.95
CA SER A 204 6.07 7.22 -4.86
C SER A 204 6.23 8.61 -4.25
N GLU A 205 5.39 9.02 -3.29
CA GLU A 205 5.55 10.28 -2.58
C GLU A 205 6.67 10.23 -1.55
N VAL A 206 6.78 9.13 -0.82
CA VAL A 206 7.91 8.89 0.08
C VAL A 206 9.23 8.91 -0.69
N LEU A 207 9.33 8.20 -1.83
CA LEU A 207 10.56 8.19 -2.62
C LEU A 207 10.94 9.59 -3.15
N ARG A 208 9.96 10.37 -3.64
CA ARG A 208 10.20 11.78 -4.03
C ARG A 208 10.69 12.64 -2.87
N PHE A 209 10.20 12.40 -1.64
CA PHE A 209 10.72 13.07 -0.46
C PHE A 209 12.15 12.63 -0.15
N MET A 210 12.45 11.33 -0.25
CA MET A 210 13.80 10.79 0.01
C MET A 210 14.84 11.30 -1.00
N GLU A 211 14.45 11.55 -2.25
CA GLU A 211 15.30 12.18 -3.28
C GLU A 211 15.71 13.62 -2.90
N ASN A 212 14.86 14.37 -2.19
CA ASN A 212 15.14 15.75 -1.77
C ASN A 212 14.43 16.12 -0.45
N PRO A 213 14.95 15.65 0.70
CA PRO A 213 14.27 15.78 1.99
C PRO A 213 14.04 17.24 2.37
N LYS A 214 12.82 17.53 2.83
CA LYS A 214 12.42 18.86 3.31
C LYS A 214 12.16 18.85 4.81
N ARG A 215 12.28 20.02 5.45
CA ARG A 215 11.81 20.20 6.82
C ARG A 215 10.30 20.05 6.88
N LEU A 216 9.78 19.66 8.03
CA LEU A 216 8.34 19.43 8.24
C LEU A 216 7.51 20.66 7.83
N SER A 217 7.93 21.85 8.27
CA SER A 217 7.28 23.12 7.95
C SER A 217 7.20 23.42 6.44
N ASP A 218 8.17 22.94 5.67
CA ASP A 218 8.23 23.19 4.23
C ASP A 218 7.45 22.11 3.47
N TYR A 219 7.49 20.86 3.94
CA TYR A 219 6.68 19.78 3.42
C TYR A 219 5.18 20.06 3.55
N GLN A 220 4.75 20.62 4.68
CA GLN A 220 3.35 20.93 4.96
C GLN A 220 2.78 22.07 4.12
N LYS A 221 3.63 22.92 3.52
CA LYS A 221 3.22 24.01 2.62
C LYS A 221 2.97 23.53 1.18
N ARG A 222 3.32 22.29 0.85
CA ARG A 222 3.17 21.78 -0.51
C ARG A 222 1.68 21.69 -0.88
N PRO A 223 1.32 21.97 -2.14
CA PRO A 223 -0.04 21.72 -2.61
C PRO A 223 -0.32 20.20 -2.60
N CYS A 224 -1.59 19.85 -2.44
CA CYS A 224 -2.01 18.46 -2.50
C CYS A 224 -1.73 17.84 -3.88
N THR A 225 -1.11 16.67 -3.86
CA THR A 225 -0.88 15.82 -5.03
C THR A 225 -2.19 15.15 -5.41
N GLY A 226 -2.99 15.84 -6.22
CA GLY A 226 -4.34 15.42 -6.61
C GLY A 226 -5.29 16.61 -6.53
N ARG A 227 -6.15 16.79 -7.54
CA ARG A 227 -7.11 17.90 -7.56
C ARG A 227 -7.97 17.82 -6.29
N ASN A 228 -8.20 18.96 -5.65
CA ASN A 228 -9.18 19.09 -4.55
C ASN A 228 -10.59 18.64 -5.01
N ASP A 229 -10.84 18.61 -6.33
CA ASP A 229 -11.88 17.81 -6.95
C ASP A 229 -11.33 16.43 -7.30
N ARG A 230 -11.80 15.38 -6.60
CA ARG A 230 -11.66 13.99 -7.07
C ARG A 230 -11.98 13.96 -8.55
N GLY A 231 -10.98 13.70 -9.39
CA GLY A 231 -11.13 13.86 -10.83
C GLY A 231 -12.32 13.03 -11.30
N THR A 232 -13.14 13.59 -12.20
CA THR A 232 -14.16 12.81 -12.91
C THR A 232 -13.48 11.57 -13.48
N SER A 233 -14.04 10.39 -13.18
CA SER A 233 -13.51 9.12 -13.67
C SER A 233 -13.25 9.25 -15.17
N THR A 234 -12.05 8.88 -15.61
CA THR A 234 -11.74 8.84 -17.05
C THR A 234 -12.45 7.67 -17.76
N CYS A 235 -13.29 6.95 -17.02
CA CYS A 235 -14.10 5.82 -17.45
C CYS A 235 -15.60 6.16 -17.49
N PRO A 236 -16.07 7.02 -18.41
CA PRO A 236 -17.48 7.43 -18.43
C PRO A 236 -18.43 6.33 -18.92
N ARG A 237 -17.91 5.32 -19.63
CA ARG A 237 -18.68 4.20 -20.20
C ARG A 237 -17.92 2.88 -19.98
N PRO A 238 -18.01 2.27 -18.79
CA PRO A 238 -17.39 0.98 -18.53
C PRO A 238 -18.06 -0.11 -19.38
N MET A 239 -17.24 -1.05 -19.87
CA MET A 239 -17.67 -2.25 -20.58
C MET A 239 -17.34 -3.49 -19.77
N THR A 240 -18.26 -4.46 -19.77
CA THR A 240 -18.04 -5.79 -19.20
C THR A 240 -17.76 -6.77 -20.32
N CYS A 241 -16.55 -7.33 -20.33
CA CYS A 241 -16.08 -8.32 -21.30
C CYS A 241 -16.18 -9.71 -20.68
N SER A 242 -16.79 -10.67 -21.39
CA SER A 242 -16.91 -12.07 -20.97
C SER A 242 -16.02 -12.95 -21.85
N TYR A 243 -15.21 -13.80 -21.22
CA TYR A 243 -14.30 -14.73 -21.88
C TYR A 243 -14.55 -16.14 -21.35
N LYS A 244 -15.12 -17.02 -22.18
CA LYS A 244 -15.50 -18.39 -21.78
C LYS A 244 -14.29 -19.29 -21.51
N ASN A 245 -13.26 -19.18 -22.35
CA ASN A 245 -12.03 -19.97 -22.28
C ASN A 245 -10.85 -19.04 -22.11
N THR A 246 -10.27 -19.02 -20.90
CA THR A 246 -9.14 -18.15 -20.58
C THR A 246 -7.87 -18.98 -20.30
N PRO A 247 -6.67 -18.40 -20.47
CA PRO A 247 -5.41 -19.05 -20.12
C PRO A 247 -5.33 -19.64 -18.69
N PRO A 248 -5.81 -18.96 -17.62
CA PRO A 248 -5.87 -19.55 -16.28
C PRO A 248 -6.97 -20.62 -16.11
N GLY A 249 -7.78 -20.88 -17.14
CA GLY A 249 -8.87 -21.85 -17.10
C GLY A 249 -10.19 -21.26 -16.61
N GLY A 250 -11.26 -21.73 -17.23
CA GLY A 250 -12.63 -21.32 -16.94
C GLY A 250 -12.99 -19.94 -17.48
N GLU A 251 -14.21 -19.52 -17.17
CA GLU A 251 -14.76 -18.23 -17.58
C GLU A 251 -14.18 -17.10 -16.73
N ARG A 252 -13.92 -15.95 -17.36
CA ARG A 252 -13.60 -14.70 -16.66
C ARG A 252 -14.42 -13.55 -17.21
N TYR A 253 -14.67 -12.61 -16.31
CA TYR A 253 -15.27 -11.32 -16.61
C TYR A 253 -14.24 -10.24 -16.34
N MET A 254 -14.11 -9.30 -17.27
CA MET A 254 -13.22 -8.16 -17.13
C MET A 254 -14.03 -6.88 -17.34
N ARG A 255 -14.00 -5.99 -16.36
CA ARG A 255 -14.56 -4.65 -16.49
C ARG A 255 -13.45 -3.69 -16.92
N THR A 256 -13.69 -2.91 -17.97
CA THR A 256 -12.68 -2.02 -18.54
C THR A 256 -13.29 -0.73 -19.06
N CYS A 257 -12.45 0.30 -19.17
CA CYS A 257 -12.78 1.61 -19.71
C CYS A 257 -12.46 1.73 -21.21
N SER A 258 -11.94 0.65 -21.79
CA SER A 258 -11.58 0.52 -23.19
C SER A 258 -12.52 -0.46 -23.90
N VAL A 259 -12.38 -0.58 -25.22
CA VAL A 259 -13.07 -1.64 -25.98
C VAL A 259 -12.60 -3.00 -25.47
N CYS A 260 -13.52 -3.97 -25.38
CA CYS A 260 -13.17 -5.33 -24.99
C CYS A 260 -12.11 -5.92 -25.93
N PRO A 261 -10.94 -6.36 -25.43
CA PRO A 261 -9.96 -7.04 -26.25
C PRO A 261 -10.50 -8.39 -26.73
N LYS A 262 -9.93 -8.89 -27.83
CA LYS A 262 -10.37 -10.14 -28.47
C LYS A 262 -10.17 -11.35 -27.57
N ASN A 263 -9.07 -11.37 -26.84
CA ASN A 263 -8.67 -12.43 -25.93
C ASN A 263 -8.56 -11.89 -24.49
N TYR A 264 -8.68 -12.77 -23.50
CA TYR A 264 -8.41 -12.39 -22.11
C TYR A 264 -6.92 -12.04 -21.95
N PRO A 265 -6.56 -10.83 -21.47
CA PRO A 265 -5.17 -10.45 -21.28
C PRO A 265 -4.42 -11.39 -20.33
N TRP A 266 -3.22 -11.83 -20.72
CA TRP A 266 -2.41 -12.75 -19.91
C TRP A 266 -0.90 -12.60 -20.18
N VAL A 267 -0.06 -13.38 -19.50
CA VAL A 267 1.41 -13.30 -19.51
C VAL A 267 2.02 -13.17 -20.92
N ASN A 268 1.52 -13.91 -21.90
CA ASN A 268 2.02 -13.89 -23.28
C ASN A 268 1.13 -13.10 -24.26
N ASN A 269 0.06 -12.46 -23.77
CA ASN A 269 -0.81 -11.57 -24.54
C ASN A 269 -1.38 -10.47 -23.61
N PRO A 270 -0.56 -9.54 -23.13
CA PRO A 270 -0.96 -8.60 -22.07
C PRO A 270 -1.98 -7.56 -22.52
N LEU A 271 -2.19 -7.39 -23.83
CA LEU A 271 -3.20 -6.50 -24.40
C LEU A 271 -4.45 -7.25 -24.86
N GLY A 272 -4.43 -8.60 -24.89
CA GLY A 272 -5.54 -9.41 -25.37
C GLY A 272 -5.83 -9.24 -26.87
N ASN A 273 -4.83 -8.87 -27.67
CA ASN A 273 -4.97 -8.67 -29.12
C ASN A 273 -4.91 -9.98 -29.91
#